data_AF-A0A1B6IIN2-F1
#
_entry.id   AF-A0A1B6IIN2-F1
#
_cell.length_a   1.000
_cell.length_b   1.000
_cell.length_c   1.000
_cell.angle_alpha   90.00
_cell.angle_beta   90.00
_cell.angle_gamma   90.00
#
_symmetry.space_group_name_H-M   'P 1'
#
loop_
_entity.id
_entity.type
_entity.pdbx_description
1 polymer ?
#
loop_
_entity_poly.entity_id
_entity_poly.type
_entity_poly.pdbx_seq_one_letter_code
_entity_poly.pdbx_strand_id
1 'polypeptide(L)'
;MSLLFRVGDFRKSHIVGATVRAWMLQHRITPEGEVLPHYQHSMQLNVDSGGSDAFLIWPSTILHKIDHSSPLYNISAMDLLGTNFQIVVVLNGTVEATGQTTEARTSYLASQILWGHRFKQLIKYYRKRRYDFAVDYSRFDETFKVDTPLCSARELNQWNIPRSTITPEPSLPVTSKAEMFDDSAYKTL
;
A
#
# COMPACT_ATOMS: atom_id res chain seq x y z
N MET A 1 -7.65 2.39 4.76
CA MET A 1 -7.62 1.20 3.88
C MET A 1 -6.25 0.54 3.95
N SER A 2 -6.09 -0.68 3.44
CA SER A 2 -4.81 -1.40 3.46
C SER A 2 -4.65 -2.34 2.27
N LEU A 3 -3.40 -2.56 1.86
CA LEU A 3 -2.98 -3.62 0.95
C LEU A 3 -2.41 -4.78 1.77
N LEU A 4 -2.80 -6.01 1.43
CA LEU A 4 -2.36 -7.22 2.13
C LEU A 4 -1.72 -8.20 1.15
N PHE A 5 -0.66 -8.87 1.59
CA PHE A 5 -0.11 -10.05 0.91
C PHE A 5 0.41 -11.05 1.94
N ARG A 6 0.57 -12.31 1.54
CA ARG A 6 1.04 -13.38 2.45
C ARG A 6 2.47 -13.77 2.16
N VAL A 7 3.17 -14.08 3.24
CA VAL A 7 4.49 -14.68 3.22
C VAL A 7 4.44 -15.92 4.10
N GLY A 8 5.00 -17.01 3.61
CA GLY A 8 5.11 -18.25 4.38
C GLY A 8 6.39 -18.98 4.01
N ASP A 9 6.97 -19.66 4.98
CA ASP A 9 8.05 -20.61 4.73
C ASP A 9 7.45 -21.99 4.45
N PHE A 10 7.74 -22.52 3.26
CA PHE A 10 7.33 -23.86 2.81
C PHE A 10 8.49 -24.86 2.90
N ARG A 11 9.66 -24.42 3.40
CA ARG A 11 10.83 -25.29 3.58
C ARG A 11 10.64 -26.17 4.81
N LYS A 12 11.44 -27.23 4.89
CA LYS A 12 11.51 -28.10 6.08
C LYS A 12 12.34 -27.48 7.21
N SER A 13 13.24 -26.56 6.87
CA SER A 13 14.08 -25.78 7.81
C SER A 13 13.51 -24.37 7.97
N HIS A 14 13.78 -23.71 9.09
CA HIS A 14 13.28 -22.36 9.33
C HIS A 14 14.14 -21.26 8.71
N ILE A 15 13.51 -20.16 8.31
CA ILE A 15 14.16 -18.88 8.04
C ILE A 15 14.14 -18.02 9.32
N VAL A 16 15.33 -17.72 9.85
CA VAL A 16 15.55 -16.90 11.04
C VAL A 16 15.81 -15.44 10.63
N GLY A 17 15.32 -14.49 11.44
CA GLY A 17 15.55 -13.06 11.21
C GLY A 17 14.92 -12.57 9.91
N ALA A 18 13.70 -13.06 9.61
CA ALA A 18 13.05 -12.78 8.34
C ALA A 18 12.53 -11.32 8.31
N THR A 19 12.89 -10.58 7.27
CA THR A 19 12.49 -9.18 7.06
C THR A 19 11.84 -9.04 5.69
N VAL A 20 10.73 -8.29 5.65
CA VAL A 20 10.00 -8.05 4.40
C VAL A 20 10.11 -6.60 4.00
N ARG A 21 10.38 -6.35 2.72
CA ARG A 21 10.42 -5.02 2.12
C ARG A 21 9.56 -5.00 0.86
N ALA A 22 8.98 -3.85 0.55
CA ALA A 22 8.21 -3.67 -0.68
C ALA A 22 8.45 -2.30 -1.31
N TRP A 23 8.40 -2.28 -2.64
CA TRP A 23 8.48 -1.07 -3.44
C TRP A 23 7.40 -1.09 -4.51
N MET A 24 6.77 0.05 -4.74
CA MET A 24 5.96 0.28 -5.93
C MET A 24 6.85 0.90 -7.02
N LEU A 25 6.87 0.25 -8.18
CA LEU A 25 7.53 0.73 -9.39
C LEU A 25 6.47 1.27 -10.33
N GLN A 26 6.65 2.51 -10.78
CA GLN A 26 5.74 3.16 -11.71
C GLN A 26 6.47 4.17 -12.60
N HIS A 27 5.89 4.45 -13.76
CA HIS A 27 6.31 5.56 -14.60
C HIS A 27 5.89 6.89 -13.95
N ARG A 28 6.83 7.83 -13.79
CA ARG A 28 6.56 9.16 -13.22
C ARG A 28 7.21 10.24 -14.07
N ILE A 29 6.54 11.37 -14.23
CA ILE A 29 7.11 12.60 -14.79
C ILE A 29 7.25 13.59 -13.65
N THR A 30 8.42 14.20 -13.47
CA THR A 30 8.65 15.22 -12.44
C THR A 30 8.06 16.57 -12.86
N PRO A 31 7.83 17.51 -11.92
CA PRO A 31 7.38 18.87 -12.26
C PRO A 31 8.31 19.59 -13.25
N GLU A 32 9.59 19.26 -13.26
CA GLU A 32 10.61 19.81 -14.15
C GLU A 32 10.60 19.16 -15.55
N GLY A 33 9.75 18.16 -15.76
CA GLY A 33 9.60 17.45 -17.04
C GLY A 33 10.51 16.24 -17.20
N GLU A 34 11.25 15.83 -16.17
CA GLU A 34 12.08 14.61 -16.24
C GLU A 34 11.19 13.36 -16.22
N VAL A 35 11.47 12.43 -17.13
CA VAL A 35 10.76 11.15 -17.22
C VAL A 35 11.53 10.09 -16.43
N LEU A 36 10.88 9.47 -15.45
CA LEU A 36 11.40 8.40 -14.60
C LEU A 36 10.63 7.10 -14.88
N PRO A 37 11.11 6.22 -15.79
CA PRO A 37 10.35 5.05 -16.23
C PRO A 37 10.09 4.01 -15.13
N HIS A 38 11.03 3.86 -14.19
CA HIS A 38 10.97 2.88 -13.10
C HIS A 38 11.11 3.57 -11.74
N TYR A 39 10.35 4.65 -11.52
CA TYR A 39 10.39 5.36 -10.24
C TYR A 39 9.98 4.41 -9.11
N GLN A 40 10.88 4.22 -8.14
CA GLN A 40 10.70 3.31 -7.02
C GLN A 40 10.20 4.09 -5.80
N HIS A 41 9.06 3.67 -5.26
CA HIS A 41 8.51 4.22 -4.04
C HIS A 41 8.47 3.15 -2.94
N SER A 42 9.23 3.35 -1.86
CA SER A 42 9.26 2.42 -0.73
C SER A 42 7.91 2.39 -0.01
N MET A 43 7.44 1.19 0.34
CA MET A 43 6.16 0.99 1.01
C MET A 43 6.39 0.56 2.46
N GLN A 44 5.79 1.28 3.42
CA GLN A 44 5.88 0.91 4.84
C GLN A 44 5.05 -0.33 5.13
N LEU A 45 5.68 -1.36 5.71
CA LEU A 45 5.05 -2.64 6.00
C LEU A 45 4.90 -2.86 7.50
N ASN A 46 3.83 -3.53 7.88
CA ASN A 46 3.55 -3.96 9.23
C ASN A 46 3.17 -5.44 9.24
N VAL A 47 3.79 -6.20 10.11
CA VAL A 47 3.49 -7.59 10.43
C VAL A 47 3.07 -7.61 11.90
N ASP A 48 1.76 -7.63 12.14
CA ASP A 48 1.20 -7.51 13.48
C ASP A 48 1.85 -6.34 14.27
N SER A 49 2.52 -6.65 15.38
CA SER A 49 3.25 -5.68 16.22
C SER A 49 4.76 -5.58 15.92
N GLY A 50 5.26 -6.32 14.93
CA GLY A 50 6.69 -6.49 14.63
C GLY A 50 7.24 -5.57 13.53
N GLY A 51 6.48 -4.60 13.03
CA GLY A 51 6.93 -3.73 11.94
C GLY A 51 7.20 -4.54 10.66
N SER A 52 8.41 -4.46 10.09
CA SER A 52 8.78 -5.25 8.90
C SER A 52 9.23 -6.68 9.19
N ASP A 53 9.38 -7.05 10.46
CA ASP A 53 9.98 -8.30 10.86
C ASP A 53 8.92 -9.41 10.92
N ALA A 54 9.12 -10.43 10.11
CA ALA A 54 8.19 -11.54 9.98
C ALA A 54 8.67 -12.73 10.80
N PHE A 55 7.87 -13.12 11.80
CA PHE A 55 8.09 -14.38 12.51
C PHE A 55 7.53 -15.55 11.70
N LEU A 56 8.34 -16.10 10.79
CA LEU A 56 7.92 -17.11 9.80
C LEU A 56 7.87 -18.56 10.34
N ILE A 57 7.44 -18.75 11.60
CA ILE A 57 7.05 -20.10 12.07
C ILE A 57 5.74 -20.54 11.39
N TRP A 58 4.85 -19.59 11.11
CA TRP A 58 3.62 -19.80 10.33
C TRP A 58 3.50 -18.74 9.25
N PRO A 59 2.65 -18.96 8.24
CA PRO A 59 2.29 -17.92 7.27
C PRO A 59 1.80 -16.65 7.94
N SER A 60 2.42 -15.52 7.58
CA SER A 60 2.09 -14.20 8.09
C SER A 60 1.47 -13.35 6.99
N THR A 61 0.48 -12.55 7.37
CA THR A 61 -0.13 -11.58 6.46
C THR A 61 0.54 -10.23 6.68
N ILE A 62 1.22 -9.75 5.65
CA ILE A 62 1.92 -8.48 5.67
C ILE A 62 0.93 -7.39 5.26
N LEU A 63 0.93 -6.29 6.02
CA LEU A 63 0.02 -5.17 5.84
C LEU A 63 0.78 -3.92 5.44
N HIS A 64 0.40 -3.32 4.32
CA HIS A 64 0.72 -1.93 4.00
C HIS A 64 -0.50 -1.06 4.29
N LYS A 65 -0.39 -0.15 5.24
CA LYS A 65 -1.45 0.82 5.52
C LYS A 65 -1.43 1.88 4.42
N ILE A 66 -2.58 2.08 3.78
CA ILE A 66 -2.74 3.12 2.76
C ILE A 66 -3.13 4.41 3.47
N ASP A 67 -2.12 5.20 3.84
CA ASP A 67 -2.24 6.55 4.41
C ASP A 67 -1.75 7.62 3.42
N HIS A 68 -1.69 8.87 3.85
CA HIS A 68 -1.31 10.02 3.01
C HIS A 68 0.10 9.91 2.39
N SER A 69 0.99 9.10 2.99
CA SER A 69 2.34 8.87 2.48
C SER A 69 2.41 7.70 1.49
N SER A 70 1.35 6.88 1.43
CA SER A 70 1.29 5.72 0.54
C SER A 70 1.18 6.15 -0.92
N PRO A 71 1.90 5.49 -1.85
CA PRO A 71 1.75 5.76 -3.27
C PRO A 71 0.39 5.29 -3.83
N LEU A 72 -0.37 4.50 -3.05
CA LEU A 72 -1.72 4.04 -3.39
C LEU A 72 -2.82 4.99 -2.87
N TYR A 73 -2.48 6.09 -2.20
CA TYR A 73 -3.43 6.91 -1.45
C TYR A 73 -4.59 7.49 -2.29
N ASN A 74 -4.29 7.83 -3.56
CA ASN A 74 -5.24 8.42 -4.49
C ASN A 74 -5.88 7.41 -5.45
N ILE A 75 -5.63 6.10 -5.29
CA ILE A 75 -6.13 5.08 -6.22
C ILE A 75 -7.46 4.54 -5.72
N SER A 76 -8.53 4.70 -6.50
CA SER A 76 -9.84 4.08 -6.29
C SER A 76 -9.92 2.67 -6.88
N ALA A 77 -11.02 1.96 -6.61
CA ALA A 77 -11.27 0.64 -7.21
C ALA A 77 -11.32 0.70 -8.74
N MET A 78 -11.86 1.79 -9.29
CA MET A 78 -11.93 2.00 -10.74
C MET A 78 -10.56 2.34 -11.32
N ASP A 79 -9.80 3.21 -10.66
CA ASP A 79 -8.46 3.60 -11.12
C ASP A 79 -7.52 2.41 -11.18
N LEU A 80 -7.62 1.49 -10.21
CA LEU A 80 -6.79 0.28 -10.15
C LEU A 80 -6.85 -0.54 -11.45
N LEU A 81 -7.99 -0.54 -12.15
CA LEU A 81 -8.19 -1.26 -13.41
C LEU A 81 -7.41 -0.64 -14.59
N GLY A 82 -7.12 0.67 -14.53
CA GLY A 82 -6.43 1.41 -15.59
C GLY A 82 -5.00 1.81 -15.24
N THR A 83 -4.60 1.71 -13.97
CA THR A 83 -3.25 2.07 -13.53
C THR A 83 -2.20 1.06 -13.96
N ASN A 84 -1.00 1.54 -14.31
CA ASN A 84 0.14 0.71 -14.64
C ASN A 84 1.25 0.89 -13.60
N PHE A 85 1.32 -0.04 -12.66
CA PHE A 85 2.40 -0.14 -11.69
C PHE A 85 2.65 -1.60 -11.33
N GLN A 86 3.80 -1.84 -10.71
CA GLN A 86 4.20 -3.13 -10.18
C GLN A 86 4.66 -2.97 -8.74
N ILE A 87 4.17 -3.81 -7.84
CA ILE A 87 4.66 -3.88 -6.46
C ILE A 87 5.63 -5.04 -6.36
N VAL A 88 6.89 -4.76 -6.09
CA VAL A 88 7.92 -5.78 -5.84
C VAL A 88 8.03 -6.00 -4.35
N VAL A 89 7.94 -7.26 -3.93
CA VAL A 89 8.07 -7.71 -2.55
C VAL A 89 9.32 -8.56 -2.43
N VAL A 90 10.09 -8.30 -1.39
CA VAL A 90 11.37 -8.95 -1.12
C VAL A 90 11.36 -9.46 0.33
N LEU A 91 11.66 -10.74 0.49
CA LEU A 91 11.83 -11.41 1.78
C LEU A 91 13.30 -11.78 1.94
N ASN A 92 13.93 -11.29 3.00
CA ASN A 92 15.32 -11.63 3.35
C ASN A 92 15.35 -12.37 4.69
N GLY A 93 16.25 -13.33 4.84
CA GLY A 93 16.50 -13.98 6.14
C GLY A 93 17.64 -14.98 6.05
N THR A 94 17.90 -15.70 7.14
CA THR A 94 18.97 -16.70 7.23
C THR A 94 18.38 -18.08 7.37
N VAL A 95 18.79 -19.02 6.52
CA VAL A 95 18.34 -20.42 6.61
C VAL A 95 19.01 -21.09 7.81
N GLU A 96 18.22 -21.55 8.77
CA GLU A 96 18.70 -22.13 10.04
C GLU A 96 19.68 -23.28 9.82
N ALA A 97 19.37 -24.19 8.90
CA ALA A 97 20.15 -25.40 8.66
C ALA A 97 21.55 -25.15 8.06
N THR A 98 21.76 -24.02 7.37
CA THR A 98 23.01 -23.73 6.66
C THR A 98 23.72 -22.46 7.13
N GLY A 99 23.04 -21.60 7.89
CA GLY A 99 23.52 -20.27 8.26
C GLY A 99 23.66 -19.30 7.09
N GLN A 100 23.22 -19.67 5.87
CA GLN A 100 23.33 -18.83 4.69
C GLN A 100 22.16 -17.85 4.60
N THR A 101 22.45 -16.63 4.18
CA THR A 101 21.41 -15.63 3.87
C THR A 101 20.70 -16.01 2.58
N THR A 102 19.39 -15.79 2.55
CA THR A 102 18.53 -16.05 1.40
C THR A 102 17.64 -14.85 1.15
N GLU A 103 17.35 -14.61 -0.13
CA GLU A 103 16.45 -13.56 -0.58
C GLU A 103 15.45 -14.19 -1.56
N ALA A 104 14.16 -14.03 -1.28
CA ALA A 104 13.06 -14.40 -2.16
C ALA A 104 12.36 -13.14 -2.66
N ARG A 105 12.05 -13.09 -3.95
CA ARG A 105 11.43 -11.94 -4.59
C ARG A 105 10.19 -12.36 -5.36
N THR A 106 9.15 -11.55 -5.29
CA THR A 106 7.95 -11.68 -6.12
C THR A 106 7.44 -10.29 -6.51
N SER A 107 6.51 -10.23 -7.45
CA SER A 107 5.90 -8.98 -7.84
C SER A 107 4.44 -9.12 -8.21
N TYR A 108 3.65 -8.08 -7.94
CA TYR A 108 2.24 -7.99 -8.26
C TYR A 108 1.99 -6.80 -9.19
N LEU A 109 1.37 -7.07 -10.33
CA LEU A 109 0.82 -6.04 -11.21
C LEU A 109 -0.46 -5.46 -10.60
N ALA A 110 -0.83 -4.24 -10.98
CA ALA A 110 -2.10 -3.63 -10.59
C ALA A 110 -3.31 -4.56 -10.83
N SER A 111 -3.33 -5.26 -11.96
CA SER A 111 -4.39 -6.21 -12.34
C SER A 111 -4.45 -7.49 -11.49
N GLN A 112 -3.40 -7.80 -10.72
CA GLN A 112 -3.35 -8.95 -9.82
C GLN A 112 -3.83 -8.60 -8.40
N ILE A 113 -4.08 -7.33 -8.11
CA ILE A 113 -4.56 -6.87 -6.81
C ILE A 113 -6.08 -7.03 -6.76
N LEU A 114 -6.55 -7.83 -5.82
CA LEU A 114 -7.98 -8.08 -5.61
C LEU A 114 -8.58 -7.03 -4.67
N TRP A 115 -9.24 -6.01 -5.22
CA TRP A 115 -9.94 -5.00 -4.43
C TRP A 115 -11.13 -5.60 -3.65
N GLY A 116 -11.26 -5.26 -2.37
CA GLY A 116 -12.36 -5.75 -1.53
C GLY A 116 -12.26 -7.25 -1.22
N HIS A 117 -11.05 -7.78 -1.09
CA HIS A 117 -10.81 -9.17 -0.70
C HIS A 117 -10.07 -9.25 0.65
N ARG A 118 -10.31 -10.33 1.38
CA ARG A 118 -9.52 -10.75 2.55
C ARG A 118 -9.06 -12.19 2.40
N PHE A 119 -7.91 -12.51 2.96
CA PHE A 119 -7.44 -13.88 2.99
C PHE A 119 -8.22 -14.75 3.98
N LYS A 120 -8.45 -16.02 3.64
CA LYS A 120 -9.07 -17.00 4.55
C LYS A 120 -8.09 -17.48 5.63
N GLN A 121 -8.59 -17.75 6.84
CA GLN A 121 -7.78 -18.26 7.95
C GLN A 121 -7.16 -19.63 7.63
N LEU A 122 -5.87 -19.79 7.94
CA LEU A 122 -5.09 -21.01 7.62
C LEU A 122 -5.01 -22.03 8.75
N ILE A 123 -5.17 -21.60 10.00
CA ILE A 123 -5.00 -22.46 11.18
C ILE A 123 -6.25 -23.33 11.38
N LYS A 124 -6.05 -24.65 11.41
CA LYS A 124 -7.06 -25.63 11.83
C LYS A 124 -6.78 -26.08 13.27
N TYR A 125 -7.84 -26.17 14.06
CA TYR A 125 -7.79 -26.67 15.44
C TYR A 125 -8.17 -28.15 15.48
N TYR A 126 -7.26 -29.03 15.93
CA TYR A 126 -7.61 -30.43 16.14
C TYR A 126 -8.23 -30.62 17.52
N ARG A 127 -9.55 -30.85 17.54
CA ARG A 127 -10.33 -31.10 18.78
C ARG A 127 -9.88 -32.32 19.60
N LYS A 128 -9.08 -33.22 19.04
CA LYS A 128 -8.76 -34.54 19.65
C LYS A 128 -7.51 -34.54 20.54
N ARG A 129 -6.61 -33.56 20.41
CA ARG A 129 -5.46 -33.38 21.30
C ARG A 129 -5.36 -31.91 21.64
N ARG A 130 -5.48 -31.57 22.93
CA ARG A 130 -5.24 -30.19 23.39
C ARG A 130 -3.84 -29.81 22.90
N TYR A 131 -3.73 -28.73 22.13
CA TYR A 131 -2.49 -28.08 21.64
C TYR A 131 -1.93 -28.48 20.25
N ASP A 132 -2.59 -29.34 19.46
CA ASP A 132 -2.16 -29.55 18.06
C ASP A 132 -2.78 -28.52 17.10
N PHE A 133 -1.94 -27.60 16.59
CA PHE A 133 -2.27 -26.69 15.50
C PHE A 133 -1.68 -27.22 14.19
N ALA A 134 -2.46 -27.21 13.11
CA ALA A 134 -1.89 -27.35 11.78
C ALA A 134 -2.31 -26.20 10.87
N VAL A 135 -1.36 -25.84 10.01
CA VAL A 135 -1.56 -24.86 8.94
C VAL A 135 -2.00 -25.62 7.70
N ASP A 136 -3.16 -25.26 7.16
CA ASP A 136 -3.64 -25.77 5.88
C ASP A 136 -3.13 -24.89 4.73
N TYR A 137 -1.95 -25.24 4.20
CA TYR A 137 -1.31 -24.52 3.11
C TYR A 137 -2.07 -24.59 1.78
N SER A 138 -3.04 -25.51 1.60
CA SER A 138 -3.89 -25.52 0.40
C SER A 138 -4.74 -24.25 0.27
N ARG A 139 -4.95 -23.56 1.40
CA ARG A 139 -5.75 -22.33 1.50
C ARG A 139 -4.89 -21.07 1.51
N PHE A 140 -3.58 -21.18 1.27
CA PHE A 140 -2.62 -20.09 1.39
C PHE A 140 -3.05 -18.87 0.57
N ASP A 141 -3.41 -19.08 -0.69
CA ASP A 141 -3.85 -18.04 -1.63
C ASP A 141 -5.38 -17.80 -1.61
N GLU A 142 -6.14 -18.57 -0.83
CA GLU A 142 -7.59 -18.43 -0.82
C GLU A 142 -8.03 -17.09 -0.20
N THR A 143 -8.86 -16.37 -0.95
CA THR A 143 -9.48 -15.13 -0.51
C THR A 143 -11.01 -15.21 -0.57
N PHE A 144 -11.68 -14.26 0.07
CA PHE A 144 -13.11 -14.06 -0.03
C PHE A 144 -13.43 -12.56 -0.14
N LYS A 145 -14.51 -12.25 -0.85
CA LYS A 145 -14.99 -10.87 -1.02
C LYS A 145 -15.52 -10.32 0.30
N VAL A 146 -15.25 -9.05 0.54
CA VAL A 146 -15.77 -8.26 1.65
C VAL A 146 -16.30 -6.95 1.12
N ASP A 147 -17.36 -6.44 1.74
CA ASP A 147 -17.85 -5.11 1.43
C ASP A 147 -16.77 -4.08 1.78
N THR A 148 -16.35 -3.31 0.78
CA THR A 148 -15.24 -2.36 0.86
C THR A 148 -15.60 -1.15 0.00
N PRO A 149 -15.42 0.09 0.51
CA PRO A 149 -15.64 1.29 -0.28
C PRO A 149 -14.89 1.23 -1.62
N LEU A 150 -15.53 1.68 -2.69
CA LEU A 150 -14.94 1.74 -4.03
C LEU A 150 -14.08 2.99 -4.25
N CYS A 151 -14.19 3.96 -3.35
CA CYS A 151 -13.41 5.20 -3.37
C CYS A 151 -11.97 4.96 -2.92
N SER A 152 -11.11 5.92 -3.24
CA SER A 152 -9.72 5.95 -2.79
C SER A 152 -9.61 6.17 -1.27
N ALA A 153 -8.45 5.86 -0.69
CA ALA A 153 -8.19 6.14 0.72
C ALA A 153 -8.26 7.64 1.03
N ARG A 154 -7.93 8.49 0.05
CA ARG A 154 -8.08 9.95 0.15
C ARG A 154 -9.52 10.39 0.33
N GLU A 155 -10.41 9.92 -0.54
CA GLU A 155 -11.84 10.26 -0.49
C GLU A 155 -12.47 9.72 0.80
N LEU A 156 -12.12 8.49 1.19
CA LEU A 156 -12.61 7.88 2.43
C LEU A 156 -12.17 8.69 3.67
N ASN A 157 -10.93 9.18 3.70
CA ASN A 157 -10.46 10.03 4.79
C ASN A 157 -11.23 11.34 4.85
N GLN A 158 -11.55 11.98 3.72
CA GLN A 158 -12.32 13.22 3.68
C GLN A 158 -13.73 13.06 4.25
N TRP A 159 -14.38 11.93 3.99
CA TRP A 159 -15.71 11.65 4.52
C TRP A 159 -15.73 11.38 6.03
N ASN A 160 -14.61 10.87 6.56
CA ASN A 160 -14.44 10.62 8.00
C ASN A 160 -14.03 11.87 8.79
N ILE A 161 -13.75 13.00 8.13
CA ILE A 161 -13.52 14.28 8.81
C ILE A 161 -14.88 14.83 9.26
N PRO A 162 -15.13 15.08 10.55
CA PRO A 162 -16.33 15.76 11.00
C PRO A 162 -16.39 17.15 10.34
N ARG A 163 -17.53 17.48 9.73
CA ARG A 163 -17.78 18.78 9.06
C ARG A 163 -17.45 20.01 9.92
N SER A 164 -17.24 19.86 11.22
CA SER A 164 -16.83 20.94 12.14
C SER A 164 -15.38 21.42 12.00
N THR A 165 -14.55 20.78 11.18
CA THR A 165 -13.12 21.19 10.97
C THR A 165 -12.85 21.79 9.60
N ILE A 166 -13.87 21.96 8.75
CA ILE A 166 -13.75 22.74 7.52
C ILE A 166 -13.83 24.21 7.93
N THR A 167 -12.70 24.83 8.27
CA THR A 167 -12.57 26.27 8.10
C THR A 167 -12.68 26.56 6.60
N PRO A 168 -13.65 27.36 6.14
CA PRO A 168 -13.66 27.79 4.75
C PRO A 168 -12.36 28.55 4.47
N GLU A 169 -11.64 28.18 3.41
CA GLU A 169 -10.58 29.02 2.87
C GLU A 169 -11.15 30.43 2.65
N PRO A 170 -10.44 31.50 3.04
CA PRO A 170 -10.88 32.84 2.73
C PRO A 170 -10.88 33.00 1.21
N SER A 171 -12.08 33.09 0.63
CA SER A 171 -12.26 33.44 -0.77
C SER A 171 -11.55 34.76 -1.05
N LEU A 172 -10.57 34.74 -1.95
CA LEU A 172 -9.99 35.96 -2.49
C LEU A 172 -11.15 36.84 -3.04
N PRO A 173 -11.21 38.14 -2.69
CA PRO A 173 -12.28 39.00 -3.18
C PRO A 173 -12.17 39.12 -4.70
N VAL A 174 -13.21 38.66 -5.38
CA VAL A 174 -13.45 38.93 -6.80
C VAL A 174 -13.79 40.41 -6.91
N THR A 175 -12.79 41.25 -7.21
CA THR A 175 -13.03 42.64 -7.62
C THR A 175 -13.56 42.66 -9.04
N SER A 176 -14.87 42.78 -9.18
CA SER A 176 -15.50 43.20 -10.43
C SER A 176 -15.62 44.72 -10.44
N LYS A 177 -14.85 45.39 -11.30
CA LYS A 177 -15.36 46.30 -12.34
C LYS A 177 -14.20 47.04 -13.01
N ALA A 178 -14.19 46.93 -14.32
CA ALA A 178 -13.52 47.87 -15.20
C ALA A 178 -14.26 49.21 -15.14
N GLU A 179 -13.52 50.29 -14.90
CA GLU A 179 -13.84 51.62 -15.41
C GLU A 179 -12.64 52.08 -16.23
N MET A 180 -12.94 52.45 -17.48
CA MET A 180 -12.06 53.09 -18.45
C MET A 180 -11.84 54.57 -18.11
N PHE A 181 -10.83 55.17 -18.77
CA PHE A 181 -10.37 56.58 -18.77
C PHE A 181 -9.18 56.85 -17.84
N ASP A 182 -8.09 57.54 -18.22
CA ASP A 182 -7.74 58.28 -19.44
C ASP A 182 -6.20 58.33 -19.57
N ASP A 183 -5.73 58.49 -20.80
CA ASP A 183 -4.35 58.57 -21.25
C ASP A 183 -3.81 59.99 -21.01
N SER A 184 -2.89 60.19 -20.05
CA SER A 184 -1.80 61.17 -20.19
C SER A 184 -0.83 61.14 -19.01
N ALA A 185 0.40 61.56 -19.32
CA ALA A 185 1.35 62.25 -18.45
C ALA A 185 2.49 61.44 -17.80
N TYR A 186 3.58 61.35 -18.59
CA TYR A 186 4.97 61.69 -18.23
C TYR A 186 5.81 60.84 -17.25
N LYS A 187 6.93 60.36 -17.83
CA LYS A 187 8.35 60.44 -17.39
C LYS A 187 8.89 59.53 -16.27
N THR A 188 9.80 58.65 -16.71
CA THR A 188 11.23 58.55 -16.33
C THR A 188 11.65 58.87 -14.88
N LEU A 189 12.16 57.86 -14.17
CA LEU A 189 13.59 57.56 -13.97
C LEU A 189 13.76 56.08 -13.63
#